data_AF-A0A5E4PVY0-F1
#
_entry.id   AF-A0A5E4PVY0-F1
#
_cell.length_a   1.000
_cell.length_b   1.000
_cell.length_c   1.000
_cell.angle_alpha   90.00
_cell.angle_beta   90.00
_cell.angle_gamma   90.00
#
_symmetry.space_group_name_H-M   'P 1'
#
loop_
_entity.id
_entity.type
_entity.pdbx_description
1 polymer ?
#
loop_
_entity_poly.entity_id
_entity_poly.type
_entity_poly.pdbx_seq_one_letter_code
_entity_poly.pdbx_strand_id
1 'polypeptide(L)'
;MLRSLKQLLYRRFNYADSPIYKNKIINQYSSGSTQMNSVIPLKFANAMEKSNFLLPNNQRFVELDKSPRIFSLLHRIFVGEPLEDLKRNAIASGVTEDDFQAFLVYAGGVFANSGNYKGFGDTKFVPNLSDGSFELIVKSSKAYKSDSTHLSKLWQNTRSTIYSITPRLTSLGLADKGVTTYFSSNCTESDSNLVNDWMKTKRIEAYMCRTFKTTAEDGMWKRHQSLHSQWIKRNTRVPTLK
;
A
#
# COMPACT_ATOMS: atom_id res chain seq x y z
N MET A 1 47.65 11.51 -7.35
CA MET A 1 46.35 10.85 -7.56
C MET A 1 45.67 10.50 -6.21
N LEU A 2 45.60 11.47 -5.28
CA LEU A 2 45.17 11.24 -3.87
C LEU A 2 44.31 12.43 -3.38
N ARG A 3 43.24 12.78 -4.11
CA ARG A 3 42.34 13.89 -3.75
C ARG A 3 40.83 13.61 -3.90
N SER A 4 40.36 12.37 -3.86
CA SER A 4 38.89 12.12 -3.93
C SER A 4 38.28 11.20 -2.87
N LEU A 5 39.07 10.53 -2.03
CA LEU A 5 38.49 9.62 -1.02
C LEU A 5 37.90 10.32 0.22
N LYS A 6 38.20 11.62 0.45
CA LYS A 6 37.60 12.39 1.56
C LYS A 6 36.24 13.03 1.23
N GLN A 7 35.81 13.06 -0.03
CA GLN A 7 34.49 13.60 -0.42
C GLN A 7 33.36 12.57 -0.32
N LEU A 8 33.68 11.28 -0.29
CA LEU A 8 32.69 10.20 -0.18
C LEU A 8 32.21 9.94 1.26
N LEU A 9 32.86 10.52 2.28
CA LEU A 9 32.52 10.32 3.69
C LEU A 9 31.65 11.42 4.31
N TYR A 10 31.23 12.43 3.52
CA TYR A 10 30.56 13.64 4.04
C TYR A 10 29.06 13.78 3.74
N ARG A 11 28.36 12.73 3.31
CA ARG A 11 26.90 12.76 3.12
C ARG A 11 26.20 11.55 3.76
N ARG A 12 26.32 11.44 5.09
CA ARG A 12 25.16 10.98 5.86
C ARG A 12 24.16 12.12 5.86
N PHE A 13 23.24 12.12 4.91
CA PHE A 13 22.06 12.97 5.00
C PHE A 13 21.27 12.50 6.23
N ASN A 14 21.20 13.34 7.26
CA ASN A 14 20.31 13.14 8.41
C ASN A 14 18.83 13.42 8.06
N TYR A 15 18.51 13.62 6.78
CA TYR A 15 17.16 13.85 6.27
C TYR A 15 16.91 12.97 5.03
N ALA A 16 15.80 12.27 5.02
CA ALA A 16 15.32 11.55 3.86
C ALA A 16 14.60 12.53 2.91
N ASP A 17 15.35 13.34 2.18
CA ASP A 17 14.81 14.08 1.03
C ASP A 17 14.46 13.06 -0.07
N SER A 18 13.24 12.51 -0.02
CA SER A 18 12.73 11.68 -1.11
C SER A 18 12.44 12.61 -2.29
N PRO A 19 13.12 12.47 -3.43
CA PRO A 19 12.94 13.39 -4.54
C PRO A 19 11.53 13.22 -5.12
N ILE A 20 10.73 14.29 -5.07
CA ILE A 20 9.39 14.33 -5.65
C ILE A 20 9.48 15.00 -7.02
N TYR A 21 9.10 14.27 -8.07
CA TYR A 21 9.00 14.80 -9.42
C TYR A 21 7.52 14.97 -9.80
N LYS A 22 7.16 16.15 -10.31
CA LYS A 22 5.83 16.41 -10.83
C LYS A 22 5.77 16.01 -12.29
N ASN A 23 4.81 15.16 -12.66
CA ASN A 23 4.58 14.85 -14.06
C ASN A 23 4.05 16.09 -14.79
N LYS A 24 4.76 16.58 -15.81
CA LYS A 24 4.45 17.82 -16.53
C LYS A 24 3.62 17.51 -17.78
N ILE A 25 2.33 17.22 -17.58
CA ILE A 25 1.39 16.88 -18.68
C ILE A 25 0.70 18.13 -19.26
N ILE A 26 0.92 19.31 -18.67
CA ILE A 26 0.26 20.59 -19.04
C ILE A 26 0.38 20.88 -20.54
N ASN A 27 1.55 20.67 -21.15
CA ASN A 27 1.76 20.98 -22.57
C ASN A 27 1.15 19.93 -23.52
N GLN A 28 0.81 18.72 -23.05
CA GLN A 28 0.20 17.69 -23.91
C GLN A 28 -1.30 17.92 -24.13
N TYR A 29 -1.98 18.58 -23.18
CA TYR A 29 -3.40 18.94 -23.31
C TYR A 29 -3.61 20.42 -23.69
N SER A 30 -2.57 21.27 -23.63
CA SER A 30 -2.67 22.71 -23.92
C SER A 30 -1.89 23.19 -25.14
N SER A 31 -1.13 22.34 -25.85
CA SER A 31 -0.52 22.71 -27.13
C SER A 31 -1.56 22.68 -28.25
N GLY A 32 -2.40 23.71 -28.29
CA GLY A 32 -3.23 24.06 -29.44
C GLY A 32 -2.37 24.56 -30.60
N SER A 33 -1.73 23.64 -31.31
CA SER A 33 -1.43 23.81 -32.73
C SER A 33 -1.57 22.43 -33.37
N THR A 34 -2.61 22.29 -34.18
CA THR A 34 -3.04 21.10 -34.92
C THR A 34 -4.00 20.17 -34.16
N GLN A 35 -5.29 20.53 -34.23
CA GLN A 35 -6.49 19.71 -34.15
C GLN A 35 -6.40 18.32 -33.47
N MET A 36 -6.78 18.26 -32.19
CA MET A 36 -7.71 17.22 -31.71
C MET A 36 -8.81 17.88 -30.87
N ASN A 37 -9.60 18.74 -31.52
CA ASN A 37 -10.88 19.21 -31.01
C ASN A 37 -11.91 18.07 -31.07
N SER A 38 -11.85 17.14 -30.13
CA SER A 38 -13.06 16.45 -29.74
C SER A 38 -13.12 16.35 -28.22
N VAL A 39 -14.24 16.79 -27.65
CA VAL A 39 -14.55 16.67 -26.22
C VAL A 39 -14.59 15.19 -25.78
N ILE A 40 -14.69 14.27 -26.75
CA ILE A 40 -14.76 12.81 -26.60
C ILE A 40 -13.43 12.22 -26.05
N PRO A 41 -12.24 12.46 -26.64
CA PRO A 41 -10.97 11.99 -26.10
C PRO A 41 -10.63 12.53 -24.72
N LEU A 42 -11.02 13.76 -24.36
CA LEU A 42 -10.79 14.26 -23.00
C LEU A 42 -11.72 13.59 -21.97
N LYS A 43 -13.00 13.42 -22.30
CA LYS A 43 -13.94 12.65 -21.46
C LYS A 43 -13.50 11.19 -21.33
N PHE A 44 -13.00 10.59 -22.41
CA PHE A 44 -12.48 9.23 -22.42
C PHE A 44 -11.19 9.11 -21.60
N ALA A 45 -10.24 10.05 -21.75
CA ALA A 45 -9.02 10.10 -20.96
C ALA A 45 -9.33 10.27 -19.46
N ASN A 46 -10.23 11.18 -19.09
CA ASN A 46 -10.67 11.36 -17.71
C ASN A 46 -11.38 10.11 -17.17
N ALA A 47 -12.21 9.43 -18.00
CA ALA A 47 -12.86 8.18 -17.60
C ALA A 47 -11.84 7.04 -17.43
N MET A 48 -10.83 6.97 -18.29
CA MET A 48 -9.75 5.98 -18.22
C MET A 48 -8.82 6.24 -17.03
N GLU A 49 -8.50 7.49 -16.74
CA GLU A 49 -7.72 7.90 -15.56
C GLU A 49 -8.50 7.64 -14.27
N LYS A 50 -9.79 7.99 -14.23
CA LYS A 50 -10.68 7.66 -13.11
C LYS A 50 -10.79 6.15 -12.94
N SER A 51 -10.92 5.38 -14.03
CA SER A 51 -10.88 3.92 -13.98
C SER A 51 -9.55 3.43 -13.42
N ASN A 52 -8.41 3.89 -13.94
CA ASN A 52 -7.07 3.53 -13.48
C ASN A 52 -6.80 3.92 -12.03
N PHE A 53 -7.40 4.99 -11.52
CA PHE A 53 -7.33 5.37 -10.11
C PHE A 53 -8.24 4.51 -9.23
N LEU A 54 -9.43 4.15 -9.72
CA LEU A 54 -10.38 3.31 -8.99
C LEU A 54 -10.00 1.82 -9.03
N LEU A 55 -9.28 1.37 -10.05
CA LEU A 55 -8.81 -0.01 -10.21
C LEU A 55 -7.96 -0.47 -9.00
N PRO A 56 -6.92 0.28 -8.54
CA PRO A 56 -6.19 -0.01 -7.30
C PRO A 56 -7.06 0.01 -6.04
N ASN A 57 -8.11 0.84 -6.01
CA ASN A 57 -9.03 0.93 -4.88
C ASN A 57 -9.96 -0.30 -4.79
N ASN A 58 -10.37 -0.87 -5.93
CA ASN A 58 -11.16 -2.11 -6.01
C ASN A 58 -10.29 -3.38 -5.94
N GLN A 59 -9.04 -3.28 -6.39
CA GLN A 59 -8.01 -4.27 -6.21
C GLN A 59 -7.47 -4.14 -4.79
N ARG A 60 -8.33 -4.48 -3.78
CA ARG A 60 -8.03 -4.48 -2.34
C ARG A 60 -6.53 -4.68 -2.15
N PHE A 61 -5.84 -3.59 -1.83
CA PHE A 61 -4.40 -3.47 -1.60
C PHE A 61 -3.72 -4.83 -1.70
N VAL A 62 -3.14 -5.09 -2.87
CA VAL A 62 -2.43 -6.34 -3.18
C VAL A 62 -1.27 -6.57 -2.22
N GLU A 63 -0.92 -5.55 -1.45
CA GLU A 63 0.06 -5.53 -0.40
C GLU A 63 -0.63 -5.48 0.96
N LEU A 64 -0.89 -6.64 1.55
CA LEU A 64 -1.15 -6.88 2.97
C LEU A 64 -2.51 -6.46 3.54
N ASP A 65 -3.06 -7.36 4.36
CA ASP A 65 -4.39 -7.33 4.99
C ASP A 65 -4.72 -6.04 5.77
N LYS A 66 -3.71 -5.20 6.04
CA LYS A 66 -3.85 -3.98 6.85
C LYS A 66 -3.47 -2.68 6.14
N SER A 67 -2.85 -2.72 4.96
CA SER A 67 -2.59 -1.52 4.15
C SER A 67 -3.85 -0.72 3.78
N PRO A 68 -5.02 -1.34 3.50
CA PRO A 68 -6.25 -0.59 3.26
C PRO A 68 -6.67 0.26 4.46
N ARG A 69 -6.36 -0.20 5.68
CA ARG A 69 -6.68 0.53 6.92
C ARG A 69 -5.74 1.72 7.12
N ILE A 70 -4.45 1.54 6.80
CA ILE A 70 -3.46 2.63 6.82
C ILE A 70 -3.86 3.70 5.80
N PHE A 71 -4.20 3.30 4.57
CA PHE A 71 -4.69 4.23 3.55
C PHE A 71 -5.95 4.95 4.03
N SER A 72 -6.94 4.22 4.58
CA SER A 72 -8.18 4.82 5.09
C SER A 72 -7.91 5.84 6.20
N LEU A 73 -6.97 5.55 7.10
CA LEU A 73 -6.57 6.47 8.16
C LEU A 73 -5.98 7.77 7.58
N LEU A 74 -4.96 7.64 6.73
CA LEU A 74 -4.29 8.79 6.13
C LEU A 74 -5.25 9.61 5.26
N HIS A 75 -6.03 8.95 4.42
CA HIS A 75 -7.00 9.58 3.54
C HIS A 75 -8.03 10.39 4.32
N ARG A 76 -8.57 9.84 5.42
CA ARG A 76 -9.52 10.57 6.27
C ARG A 76 -8.91 11.82 6.90
N ILE A 77 -7.65 11.76 7.32
CA ILE A 77 -6.92 12.89 7.89
C ILE A 77 -6.78 14.01 6.84
N PHE A 78 -6.26 13.69 5.66
CA PHE A 78 -6.00 14.71 4.61
C PHE A 78 -7.25 15.24 3.90
N VAL A 79 -8.35 14.47 3.85
CA VAL A 79 -9.62 14.96 3.30
C VAL A 79 -10.39 15.82 4.31
N GLY A 80 -10.16 15.62 5.61
CA GLY A 80 -10.90 16.31 6.66
C GLY A 80 -10.58 17.81 6.77
N GLU A 81 -9.37 18.22 6.41
CA GLU A 81 -8.89 19.61 6.52
C GLU A 81 -7.71 19.90 5.56
N PRO A 82 -7.44 21.19 5.25
CA PRO A 82 -6.22 21.59 4.55
C PRO A 82 -4.95 21.19 5.32
N LEU A 83 -3.88 20.90 4.58
CA LEU A 83 -2.60 20.48 5.15
C LEU A 83 -2.02 21.50 6.16
N GLU A 84 -2.17 22.79 5.87
CA GLU A 84 -1.68 23.87 6.74
C GLU A 84 -2.39 23.90 8.11
N ASP A 85 -3.67 23.55 8.13
CA ASP A 85 -4.46 23.50 9.37
C ASP A 85 -4.05 22.28 10.20
N LEU A 86 -3.86 21.12 9.56
CA LEU A 86 -3.33 19.92 10.22
C LEU A 86 -1.96 20.19 10.83
N LYS A 87 -1.05 20.83 10.08
CA LYS A 87 0.29 21.19 10.54
C LYS A 87 0.24 22.09 11.77
N ARG A 88 -0.54 23.17 11.69
CA ARG A 88 -0.72 24.12 12.80
C ARG A 88 -1.24 23.42 14.06
N ASN A 89 -2.23 22.53 13.92
CA ASN A 89 -2.81 21.77 15.03
C ASN A 89 -1.83 20.75 15.62
N ALA A 90 -1.04 20.08 14.79
CA ALA A 90 -0.04 19.11 15.23
C ALA A 90 1.09 19.78 16.03
N ILE A 91 1.63 20.89 15.52
CA ILE A 91 2.68 21.66 16.21
C ILE A 91 2.16 22.22 17.54
N ALA A 92 0.94 22.75 17.57
CA ALA A 92 0.29 23.19 18.81
C ALA A 92 0.08 22.05 19.82
N SER A 93 0.04 20.79 19.36
CA SER A 93 -0.07 19.59 20.20
C SER A 93 1.29 19.03 20.66
N GLY A 94 2.41 19.71 20.33
CA GLY A 94 3.76 19.32 20.74
C GLY A 94 4.54 18.48 19.73
N VAL A 95 4.06 18.34 18.49
CA VAL A 95 4.78 17.65 17.42
C VAL A 95 5.86 18.57 16.85
N THR A 96 7.08 18.05 16.64
CA THR A 96 8.16 18.83 16.02
C THR A 96 7.94 18.99 14.52
N GLU A 97 8.52 20.03 13.93
CA GLU A 97 8.47 20.25 12.48
C GLU A 97 9.06 19.05 11.71
N ASP A 98 10.14 18.46 12.23
CA ASP A 98 10.80 17.28 11.65
C ASP A 98 9.91 16.04 11.71
N ASP A 99 9.23 15.79 12.84
CA ASP A 99 8.29 14.67 12.97
C ASP A 99 7.10 14.84 12.02
N PHE A 100 6.60 16.07 11.87
CA PHE A 100 5.52 16.37 10.95
C PHE A 100 5.97 16.13 9.50
N GLN A 101 7.16 16.59 9.13
CA GLN A 101 7.74 16.34 7.81
C GLN A 101 7.95 14.83 7.57
N ALA A 102 8.46 14.09 8.54
CA ALA A 102 8.60 12.63 8.45
C ALA A 102 7.24 11.92 8.26
N PHE A 103 6.18 12.42 8.89
CA PHE A 103 4.82 11.94 8.69
C PHE A 103 4.35 12.18 7.24
N LEU A 104 4.62 13.36 6.67
CA LEU A 104 4.29 13.64 5.27
C LEU A 104 5.06 12.75 4.30
N VAL A 105 6.37 12.54 4.53
CA VAL A 105 7.19 11.63 3.72
C VAL A 105 6.63 10.21 3.76
N TYR A 106 6.24 9.73 4.95
CA TYR A 106 5.62 8.42 5.10
C TYR A 106 4.28 8.33 4.37
N ALA A 107 3.39 9.30 4.56
CA ALA A 107 2.09 9.32 3.92
C ALA A 107 2.19 9.39 2.39
N GLY A 108 3.08 10.25 1.87
CA GLY A 108 3.39 10.33 0.45
C GLY A 108 3.93 9.00 -0.09
N GLY A 109 4.81 8.34 0.65
CA GLY A 109 5.30 6.99 0.32
C GLY A 109 4.17 5.97 0.23
N VAL A 110 3.23 5.97 1.19
CA VAL A 110 2.08 5.06 1.20
C VAL A 110 1.17 5.30 -0.01
N PHE A 111 0.88 6.56 -0.33
CA PHE A 111 0.06 6.88 -1.50
C PHE A 111 0.76 6.55 -2.82
N ALA A 112 2.07 6.80 -2.92
CA ALA A 112 2.85 6.52 -4.13
C ALA A 112 2.99 5.02 -4.43
N ASN A 113 3.12 4.19 -3.38
CA ASN A 113 3.26 2.73 -3.53
C ASN A 113 1.93 1.98 -3.38
N SER A 114 0.83 2.67 -3.06
CA SER A 114 -0.45 2.03 -2.73
C SER A 114 -0.31 0.98 -1.61
N GLY A 115 0.53 1.26 -0.60
CA GLY A 115 0.91 0.29 0.42
C GLY A 115 2.12 0.77 1.22
N ASN A 116 2.45 0.07 2.31
CA ASN A 116 3.63 0.38 3.15
C ASN A 116 4.88 -0.44 2.77
N TYR A 117 4.92 -0.95 1.54
CA TYR A 117 6.06 -1.63 0.93
C TYR A 117 6.44 -0.88 -0.34
N LYS A 118 7.73 -0.84 -0.63
CA LYS A 118 8.22 -0.20 -1.85
C LYS A 118 7.90 -1.10 -3.03
N GLY A 119 7.22 -0.59 -4.04
CA GLY A 119 6.98 -1.32 -5.29
C GLY A 119 8.29 -1.66 -6.02
N PHE A 120 9.34 -0.87 -5.81
CA PHE A 120 10.69 -1.23 -6.24
C PHE A 120 11.49 -1.80 -5.07
N GLY A 121 11.74 -3.11 -5.12
CA GLY A 121 12.56 -3.83 -4.15
C GLY A 121 11.78 -4.49 -3.01
N ASP A 122 10.44 -4.51 -3.06
CA ASP A 122 9.57 -5.33 -2.21
C ASP A 122 9.86 -5.24 -0.70
N THR A 123 10.33 -4.08 -0.26
CA THR A 123 10.81 -3.86 1.11
C THR A 123 9.87 -2.95 1.87
N LYS A 124 9.61 -3.30 3.12
CA LYS A 124 8.80 -2.47 4.01
C LYS A 124 9.49 -1.14 4.30
N PHE A 125 8.71 -0.07 4.36
CA PHE A 125 9.17 1.20 4.91
C PHE A 125 8.30 1.63 6.10
N VAL A 126 8.93 2.28 7.07
CA VAL A 126 8.30 2.72 8.31
C VAL A 126 8.45 4.24 8.45
N PRO A 127 7.57 4.92 9.20
CA PRO A 127 7.69 6.35 9.42
C PRO A 127 8.95 6.67 10.23
N ASN A 128 9.66 7.73 9.86
CA ASN A 128 10.82 8.23 10.62
C ASN A 128 10.40 9.20 11.75
N LEU A 129 9.39 8.79 12.53
CA LEU A 129 8.92 9.52 13.71
C LEU A 129 8.43 8.52 14.75
N SER A 130 8.40 8.94 16.02
CA SER A 130 7.87 8.09 17.09
C SER A 130 6.38 7.78 16.89
N ASP A 131 5.93 6.63 17.40
CA ASP A 131 4.51 6.27 17.36
C ASP A 131 3.64 7.22 18.21
N GLY A 132 4.20 7.79 19.28
CA GLY A 132 3.60 8.86 20.07
C GLY A 132 3.39 10.15 19.26
N SER A 133 4.41 10.60 18.52
CA SER A 133 4.31 11.77 17.63
C SER A 133 3.25 11.54 16.56
N PHE A 134 3.20 10.35 15.96
CA PHE A 134 2.17 10.01 14.97
C PHE A 134 0.78 10.03 15.62
N GLU A 135 0.62 9.42 16.80
CA GLU A 135 -0.65 9.43 17.52
C GLU A 135 -1.14 10.86 17.84
N LEU A 136 -0.23 11.77 18.21
CA LEU A 136 -0.53 13.19 18.40
C LEU A 136 -1.03 13.84 17.11
N ILE A 137 -0.38 13.59 15.97
CA ILE A 137 -0.84 14.09 14.66
C ILE A 137 -2.26 13.59 14.38
N VAL A 138 -2.52 12.29 14.55
CA VAL A 138 -3.85 11.70 14.35
C VAL A 138 -4.89 12.39 15.24
N LYS A 139 -4.61 12.54 16.55
CA LYS A 139 -5.52 13.17 17.50
C LYS A 139 -5.75 14.66 17.26
N SER A 140 -4.74 15.35 16.74
CA SER A 140 -4.82 16.78 16.42
C SER A 140 -5.71 17.08 15.21
N SER A 141 -5.91 16.07 14.33
CA SER A 141 -6.68 16.22 13.10
C SER A 141 -8.17 16.51 13.34
N LYS A 142 -8.76 17.29 12.43
CA LYS A 142 -10.21 17.55 12.40
C LYS A 142 -11.01 16.27 12.22
N ALA A 143 -10.49 15.32 11.45
CA ALA A 143 -11.11 14.00 11.27
C ALA A 143 -11.29 13.28 12.62
N TYR A 144 -10.29 13.36 13.51
CA TYR A 144 -10.37 12.76 14.85
C TYR A 144 -11.36 13.48 15.75
N LYS A 145 -11.46 14.81 15.66
CA LYS A 145 -12.46 15.60 16.39
C LYS A 145 -13.89 15.24 15.97
N SER A 146 -14.11 14.93 14.70
CA SER A 146 -15.42 14.53 14.17
C SER A 146 -15.81 13.09 14.53
N ASP A 147 -14.86 12.15 14.50
CA ASP A 147 -15.11 10.72 14.78
C ASP A 147 -13.95 10.07 15.54
N SER A 148 -13.83 10.44 16.82
CA SER A 148 -12.73 10.03 17.69
C SER A 148 -12.73 8.53 17.95
N THR A 149 -13.90 7.92 18.12
CA THR A 149 -14.06 6.49 18.37
C THR A 149 -13.56 5.66 17.20
N HIS A 150 -13.97 5.98 15.97
CA HIS A 150 -13.55 5.24 14.79
C HIS A 150 -12.06 5.43 14.50
N LEU A 151 -11.55 6.66 14.53
CA LEU A 151 -10.15 6.93 14.23
C LEU A 151 -9.21 6.37 15.30
N SER A 152 -9.58 6.41 16.59
CA SER A 152 -8.83 5.73 17.65
C SER A 152 -8.73 4.23 17.38
N LYS A 153 -9.86 3.58 17.06
CA LYS A 153 -9.88 2.15 16.73
C LYS A 153 -9.05 1.85 15.47
N LEU A 154 -9.10 2.72 14.47
CA LEU A 154 -8.34 2.57 13.24
C LEU A 154 -6.83 2.69 13.48
N TRP A 155 -6.42 3.70 14.27
CA TRP A 155 -5.05 3.89 14.72
C TRP A 155 -4.53 2.68 15.51
N GLN A 156 -5.25 2.23 16.54
CA GLN A 156 -4.81 1.10 17.36
C GLN A 156 -4.64 -0.19 16.55
N ASN A 157 -5.50 -0.43 15.56
CA ASN A 157 -5.40 -1.59 14.69
C ASN A 157 -4.23 -1.53 13.68
N THR A 158 -3.73 -0.33 13.39
CA THR A 158 -2.70 -0.09 12.36
C THR A 158 -1.32 0.23 12.95
N ARG A 159 -1.24 0.82 14.15
CA ARG A 159 0.01 1.22 14.84
C ARG A 159 1.07 0.11 14.82
N SER A 160 0.73 -1.08 15.31
CA SER A 160 1.66 -2.22 15.32
C SER A 160 2.11 -2.63 13.92
N THR A 161 1.24 -2.46 12.93
CA THR A 161 1.53 -2.84 11.54
C THR A 161 2.41 -1.81 10.84
N ILE A 162 2.23 -0.53 11.16
CA ILE A 162 3.06 0.56 10.64
C ILE A 162 4.51 0.39 11.12
N TYR A 163 4.71 0.12 12.42
CA TYR A 163 6.04 0.13 13.04
C TYR A 163 6.73 -1.24 13.17
N SER A 164 6.02 -2.36 13.08
CA SER A 164 6.65 -3.67 13.27
C SER A 164 7.65 -4.01 12.16
N ILE A 165 8.89 -4.31 12.55
CA ILE A 165 10.01 -4.67 11.67
C ILE A 165 10.51 -6.09 11.96
N THR A 166 9.61 -7.01 12.32
CA THR A 166 10.01 -8.42 12.47
C THR A 166 10.58 -8.93 11.14
N PRO A 167 11.57 -9.85 11.14
CA PRO A 167 12.25 -10.28 9.91
C PRO A 167 11.31 -10.76 8.80
N ARG A 168 10.19 -11.37 9.17
CA ARG A 168 9.18 -11.81 8.20
C ARG A 168 8.44 -10.65 7.53
N LEU A 169 8.27 -9.51 8.22
CA LEU A 169 7.55 -8.32 7.73
C LEU A 169 8.45 -7.35 6.97
N THR A 170 9.76 -7.57 6.84
CA THR A 170 10.64 -6.61 6.17
C THR A 170 10.61 -6.72 4.65
N SER A 171 10.16 -7.85 4.11
CA SER A 171 10.09 -8.13 2.67
C SER A 171 8.79 -8.80 2.27
N LEU A 172 8.36 -8.58 1.03
CA LEU A 172 7.30 -9.39 0.43
C LEU A 172 7.86 -10.77 0.07
N GLY A 173 7.05 -11.80 0.28
CA GLY A 173 7.46 -13.18 0.05
C GLY A 173 6.43 -14.21 0.46
N LEU A 174 6.60 -15.43 -0.05
CA LEU A 174 5.76 -16.58 0.31
C LEU A 174 6.28 -17.24 1.60
N ALA A 175 5.36 -17.71 2.44
CA ALA A 175 5.65 -18.49 3.63
C ALA A 175 6.58 -17.78 4.65
N ASP A 176 7.76 -18.34 4.86
CA ASP A 176 8.83 -17.89 5.75
C ASP A 176 9.71 -16.80 5.13
N LYS A 177 9.74 -16.69 3.80
CA LYS A 177 10.56 -15.73 3.04
C LYS A 177 10.04 -14.28 3.10
N GLY A 178 8.82 -14.06 3.59
CA GLY A 178 8.24 -12.73 3.71
C GLY A 178 6.74 -12.76 3.96
N VAL A 179 6.05 -11.69 3.57
CA VAL A 179 4.58 -11.64 3.60
C VAL A 179 3.99 -11.38 2.23
N THR A 180 2.86 -12.01 1.97
CA THR A 180 2.09 -11.83 0.74
C THR A 180 0.60 -11.95 1.04
N THR A 181 -0.21 -11.31 0.21
CA THR A 181 -1.68 -11.43 0.20
C THR A 181 -2.21 -12.15 -1.03
N TYR A 182 -1.32 -12.62 -1.91
CA TYR A 182 -1.67 -13.52 -3.01
C TYR A 182 -1.95 -14.94 -2.52
N PHE A 183 -1.29 -15.33 -1.42
CA PHE A 183 -1.47 -16.60 -0.74
C PHE A 183 -1.87 -16.34 0.72
N SER A 184 -2.73 -17.17 1.29
CA SER A 184 -2.99 -17.12 2.73
C SER A 184 -1.71 -17.46 3.52
N SER A 185 -1.60 -16.94 4.75
CA SER A 185 -0.36 -17.01 5.56
C SER A 185 0.14 -18.42 5.87
N ASN A 186 -0.72 -19.43 5.77
CA ASN A 186 -0.44 -20.85 5.98
C ASN A 186 -0.06 -21.61 4.69
N CYS A 187 0.04 -20.92 3.55
CA CYS A 187 0.53 -21.50 2.30
C CYS A 187 2.06 -21.55 2.27
N THR A 188 2.56 -22.67 1.78
CA THR A 188 3.98 -22.97 1.57
C THR A 188 4.31 -22.98 0.07
N GLU A 189 5.59 -23.10 -0.27
CA GLU A 189 6.04 -23.23 -1.66
C GLU A 189 5.48 -24.49 -2.33
N SER A 190 5.36 -25.60 -1.59
CA SER A 190 4.72 -26.82 -2.11
C SER A 190 3.23 -26.61 -2.39
N ASP A 191 2.53 -25.83 -1.56
CA ASP A 191 1.14 -25.44 -1.82
C ASP A 191 1.02 -24.63 -3.11
N SER A 192 1.94 -23.67 -3.34
CA SER A 192 1.98 -22.86 -4.56
C SER A 192 2.21 -23.71 -5.80
N ASN A 193 3.20 -24.61 -5.77
CA ASN A 193 3.53 -25.48 -6.90
C ASN A 193 2.38 -26.43 -7.24
N LEU A 194 1.76 -27.05 -6.24
CA LEU A 194 0.60 -27.92 -6.42
C LEU A 194 -0.56 -27.19 -7.10
N VAL A 195 -0.86 -25.98 -6.63
CA VAL A 195 -1.94 -25.17 -7.18
C VAL A 195 -1.62 -24.74 -8.61
N ASN A 196 -0.38 -24.34 -8.89
CA ASN A 196 0.08 -24.00 -10.23
C ASN A 196 -0.08 -25.17 -11.21
N ASP A 197 0.37 -26.37 -10.82
CA ASP A 197 0.25 -27.54 -11.67
C ASP A 197 -1.19 -27.94 -11.92
N TRP A 198 -2.04 -27.88 -10.88
CA TRP A 198 -3.48 -28.08 -11.04
C TRP A 198 -4.10 -27.07 -12.01
N MET A 199 -3.74 -25.78 -11.93
CA MET A 199 -4.23 -24.75 -12.84
C MET A 199 -3.82 -24.99 -14.30
N LYS A 200 -2.60 -25.47 -14.54
CA LYS A 200 -2.14 -25.88 -15.88
C LYS A 200 -3.02 -26.99 -16.46
N THR A 201 -3.40 -28.00 -15.67
CA THR A 201 -4.32 -29.06 -16.14
C THR A 201 -5.70 -28.52 -16.54
N LYS A 202 -6.13 -27.43 -15.93
CA LYS A 202 -7.40 -26.76 -16.21
C LYS A 202 -7.29 -25.65 -17.26
N ARG A 203 -6.08 -25.39 -17.76
CA ARG A 203 -5.77 -24.26 -18.67
C ARG A 203 -6.25 -22.92 -18.10
N ILE A 204 -6.04 -22.71 -16.81
CA ILE A 204 -6.36 -21.45 -16.11
C ILE A 204 -5.07 -20.70 -15.84
N GLU A 205 -5.03 -19.41 -16.19
CA GLU A 205 -3.90 -18.54 -15.87
C GLU A 205 -4.01 -17.94 -14.47
N ALA A 206 -2.87 -17.78 -13.80
CA ALA A 206 -2.81 -17.30 -12.42
C ALA A 206 -2.89 -15.76 -12.28
N TYR A 207 -2.84 -15.00 -13.38
CA TYR A 207 -2.76 -13.53 -13.35
C TYR A 207 -3.85 -12.84 -12.52
N MET A 208 -5.06 -13.38 -12.52
CA MET A 208 -6.21 -12.81 -11.79
C MET A 208 -6.62 -13.64 -10.56
N CYS A 209 -5.75 -14.54 -10.09
CA CYS A 209 -6.04 -15.50 -9.03
C CYS A 209 -5.37 -15.16 -7.70
N ARG A 210 -6.02 -15.57 -6.60
CA ARG A 210 -5.42 -15.65 -5.26
C ARG A 210 -5.78 -16.97 -4.58
N THR A 211 -4.81 -17.54 -3.86
CA THR A 211 -4.93 -18.86 -3.24
C THR A 211 -5.15 -18.76 -1.74
N PHE A 212 -6.20 -19.39 -1.25
CA PHE A 212 -6.48 -19.48 0.18
C PHE A 212 -6.51 -20.95 0.63
N LYS A 213 -5.71 -21.28 1.63
CA LYS A 213 -5.68 -22.58 2.30
C LYS A 213 -6.47 -22.52 3.59
N THR A 214 -7.52 -23.32 3.68
CA THR A 214 -8.46 -23.40 4.81
C THR A 214 -8.47 -24.82 5.37
N THR A 215 -8.66 -24.99 6.67
CA THR A 215 -9.02 -26.29 7.25
C THR A 215 -10.49 -26.58 6.98
N ALA A 216 -10.79 -27.81 6.61
CA ALA A 216 -12.16 -28.31 6.53
C ALA A 216 -12.61 -28.87 7.89
N GLU A 217 -13.93 -28.97 8.06
CA GLU A 217 -14.58 -29.55 9.25
C GLU A 217 -14.18 -31.02 9.51
N ASP A 218 -13.71 -31.72 8.47
CA ASP A 218 -13.18 -33.09 8.53
C ASP A 218 -11.69 -33.16 8.95
N GLY A 219 -11.06 -32.02 9.30
CA GLY A 219 -9.64 -31.93 9.65
C GLY A 219 -8.69 -31.92 8.45
N MET A 220 -9.18 -32.02 7.21
CA MET A 220 -8.35 -31.99 6.00
C MET A 220 -8.12 -30.56 5.48
N TRP A 221 -7.01 -30.33 4.78
CA TRP A 221 -6.74 -29.03 4.16
C TRP A 221 -7.49 -28.86 2.83
N LYS A 222 -8.31 -27.81 2.70
CA LYS A 222 -8.94 -27.40 1.44
C LYS A 222 -8.26 -26.13 0.92
N ARG A 223 -7.98 -26.06 -0.39
CA ARG A 223 -7.48 -24.85 -1.03
C ARG A 223 -8.50 -24.34 -2.03
N HIS A 224 -8.72 -23.03 -2.05
CA HIS A 224 -9.65 -22.35 -2.92
C HIS A 224 -8.93 -21.24 -3.70
N GLN A 225 -9.22 -21.16 -5.00
CA GLN A 225 -8.76 -20.09 -5.88
C GLN A 225 -9.85 -19.03 -6.05
N SER A 226 -9.52 -17.77 -5.79
CA SER A 226 -10.41 -16.63 -6.01
C SER A 226 -10.03 -15.89 -7.28
N LEU A 227 -10.96 -15.77 -8.24
CA LEU A 227 -10.79 -15.00 -9.48
C LEU A 227 -11.34 -13.58 -9.32
N HIS A 228 -10.59 -12.55 -9.75
CA HIS A 228 -10.95 -11.15 -9.54
C HIS A 228 -12.25 -10.70 -10.25
N SER A 229 -12.62 -11.29 -11.40
CA SER A 229 -13.84 -10.95 -12.15
C SER A 229 -15.11 -11.66 -11.67
N GLN A 230 -14.99 -12.51 -10.65
CA GLN A 230 -16.10 -13.32 -10.17
C GLN A 230 -16.13 -13.37 -8.63
N TRP A 231 -17.02 -12.57 -8.07
CA TRP A 231 -17.75 -12.94 -6.84
C TRP A 231 -18.58 -14.24 -6.98
N ILE A 232 -18.39 -15.00 -8.06
CA ILE A 232 -18.78 -16.41 -8.12
C ILE A 232 -17.78 -17.16 -7.26
N LYS A 233 -18.23 -17.57 -6.07
CA LYS A 233 -17.65 -18.67 -5.30
C LYS A 233 -17.66 -19.94 -6.16
N ARG A 234 -16.75 -20.07 -7.13
CA ARG A 234 -16.30 -21.38 -7.57
C ARG A 234 -15.31 -21.84 -6.51
N ASN A 235 -15.85 -22.49 -5.47
CA ASN A 235 -15.07 -23.28 -4.52
C ASN A 235 -14.46 -24.46 -5.30
N THR A 236 -13.46 -24.18 -6.11
CA THR A 236 -12.78 -25.22 -6.87
C THR A 236 -11.81 -25.86 -5.90
N ARG A 237 -12.19 -27.03 -5.38
CA ARG A 237 -11.34 -27.80 -4.47
C ARG A 237 -10.12 -28.27 -5.25
N VAL A 238 -8.96 -27.80 -4.86
CA VAL A 238 -7.69 -28.39 -5.30
C VAL A 238 -7.50 -29.71 -4.54
N PRO A 239 -7.09 -30.81 -5.21
CA PRO A 239 -6.85 -32.10 -4.55
C PRO A 239 -5.90 -31.98 -3.35
N THR A 240 -6.15 -32.75 -2.31
CA THR A 240 -5.26 -32.90 -1.17
C THR A 240 -4.02 -33.71 -1.56
N LEU A 241 -2.84 -33.30 -1.07
CA LEU A 241 -1.68 -34.19 -1.05
C LEU A 241 -2.02 -35.32 -0.07
N LYS A 242 -1.87 -36.58 -0.50
CA LYS A 242 -1.90 -37.73 0.39
C LYS A 242 -0.67 -37.73 1.29
#